data_AF-A0A9D6AH59-F1
#
_entry.id   AF-A0A9D6AH59-F1
#
_cell.length_a   1.000
_cell.length_b   1.000
_cell.length_c   1.000
_cell.angle_alpha   90.00
_cell.angle_beta   90.00
_cell.angle_gamma   90.00
#
_symmetry.space_group_name_H-M   'P 1'
#
loop_
_entity.id
_entity.type
_entity.pdbx_description
1 polymer ?
#
loop_
_entity_poly.entity_id
_entity_poly.type
_entity_poly.pdbx_seq_one_letter_code
_entity_poly.pdbx_strand_id
1 'polypeptide(L)'
;MFLDESNMAVHAHEMDYHEVTENDVAIEASAKHESRTFGMPASVWGIMLTSYAIFFGALAIATGRDLGAIFVVTISGLFALMYFGTTFALNSIGAAGRKEQESEWVKGKFQTLSGSMSYGEIFGQMLILPILFALFAVAVIIIRAVIM
;
A
#
# COMPACT_ATOMS: atom_id res chain seq x y z
N MET A 1 27.77 31.81 30.51
CA MET A 1 26.45 32.39 30.18
C MET A 1 25.44 31.36 30.61
N PHE A 2 24.97 31.49 31.85
CA PHE A 2 24.17 30.47 32.54
C PHE A 2 22.71 30.61 32.09
N LEU A 3 22.10 29.49 31.72
CA LEU A 3 20.68 29.41 31.40
C LEU A 3 19.89 29.69 32.68
N ASP A 4 19.12 30.76 32.66
CA ASP A 4 18.28 31.22 33.75
C ASP A 4 17.06 30.30 33.87
N GLU A 5 17.16 29.31 34.76
CA GLU A 5 16.14 28.31 35.06
C GLU A 5 14.80 28.94 35.50
N SER A 6 14.83 30.18 35.99
CA SER A 6 13.61 30.90 36.41
C SER A 6 12.72 31.30 35.23
N ASN A 7 13.30 31.59 34.06
CA ASN A 7 12.55 31.96 32.86
C ASN A 7 11.91 30.75 32.15
N MET A 8 12.42 29.54 32.36
CA MET A 8 11.80 28.32 31.82
C MET A 8 10.57 27.87 32.62
N ALA A 9 10.53 28.16 33.92
CA ALA A 9 9.39 27.81 34.78
C ALA A 9 8.17 28.69 34.52
N VAL A 10 8.37 29.97 34.13
CA VAL A 10 7.28 30.90 33.82
C VAL A 10 6.54 30.50 32.54
N HIS A 11 7.25 30.01 31.51
CA HIS A 11 6.62 29.53 30.28
C HIS A 11 5.96 28.15 30.40
N ALA A 12 6.33 27.34 31.38
CA ALA A 12 5.66 26.06 31.65
C ALA A 12 4.26 26.26 32.27
N HIS A 13 4.03 27.38 32.96
CA HIS A 13 2.74 27.65 33.60
C HIS A 13 1.66 28.14 32.62
N GLU A 14 2.05 28.64 31.44
CA GLU A 14 1.15 29.13 30.39
C GLU A 14 0.88 28.10 29.28
N MET A 15 1.36 26.87 29.46
CA MET A 15 0.87 25.74 28.68
C MET A 15 -0.46 25.33 29.30
N ASP A 16 -1.55 25.89 28.77
CA ASP A 16 -2.92 25.49 29.08
C ASP A 16 -3.07 24.01 28.70
N TYR A 17 -2.78 23.13 29.66
CA TYR A 17 -3.00 21.70 29.54
C TYR A 17 -4.51 21.49 29.54
N HIS A 18 -5.11 21.57 28.37
CA HIS A 18 -6.46 21.07 28.17
C HIS A 18 -6.44 19.60 28.60
N GLU A 19 -7.07 19.31 29.75
CA GLU A 19 -7.18 17.97 30.30
C GLU A 19 -7.98 17.15 29.29
N VAL A 20 -7.27 16.32 28.52
CA VAL A 20 -7.87 15.42 27.54
C VAL A 20 -8.80 14.50 28.31
N THR A 21 -10.09 14.82 28.27
CA THR A 21 -11.09 14.09 29.05
C THR A 21 -11.25 12.72 28.38
N GLU A 22 -11.65 11.68 29.12
CA GLU A 22 -11.92 10.35 28.55
C GLU A 22 -12.82 10.40 27.29
N ASN A 23 -13.69 11.41 27.20
CA ASN A 23 -14.49 11.73 26.03
C ASN A 23 -13.68 12.24 24.81
N ASP A 24 -12.61 13.00 24.98
CA ASP A 24 -11.73 13.42 23.90
C ASP A 24 -10.92 12.23 23.37
N VAL A 25 -10.46 11.36 24.26
CA VAL A 25 -9.84 10.08 23.88
C VAL A 25 -10.86 9.18 23.18
N ALA A 26 -12.13 9.19 23.58
CA ALA A 26 -13.20 8.43 22.91
C ALA A 26 -13.65 9.05 21.58
N ILE A 27 -13.49 10.36 21.39
CA ILE A 27 -13.75 11.06 20.12
C ILE A 27 -12.60 10.82 19.13
N GLU A 28 -11.33 10.80 19.58
CA GLU A 28 -10.20 10.37 18.75
C GLU A 28 -10.16 8.85 18.53
N ALA A 29 -10.49 8.06 19.56
CA ALA A 29 -10.61 6.60 19.50
C ALA A 29 -11.94 6.12 18.93
N SER A 30 -12.84 7.04 18.54
CA SER A 30 -13.75 6.81 17.41
C SER A 30 -12.87 6.73 16.18
N ALA A 31 -12.12 5.64 16.12
CA ALA A 31 -11.16 5.30 15.13
C ALA A 31 -11.82 5.60 13.80
N LYS A 32 -11.31 6.66 13.13
CA LYS A 32 -11.56 6.94 11.74
C LYS A 32 -11.39 5.60 11.05
N HIS A 33 -12.52 4.95 10.77
CA HIS A 33 -12.58 3.54 10.45
C HIS A 33 -11.53 3.33 9.37
N GLU A 34 -10.42 2.65 9.68
CA GLU A 34 -9.31 2.51 8.72
C GLU A 34 -9.98 1.99 7.45
N SER A 35 -9.94 2.80 6.39
CA SER A 35 -10.69 2.47 5.19
C SER A 35 -10.06 1.20 4.65
N ARG A 36 -10.71 0.07 4.94
CA ARG A 36 -10.17 -1.26 4.72
C ARG A 36 -9.84 -1.37 3.23
N THR A 37 -8.60 -1.78 2.93
CA THR A 37 -7.94 -1.70 1.61
C THR A 37 -7.46 -0.30 1.20
N PHE A 38 -7.03 0.55 2.15
CA PHE A 38 -6.45 1.89 1.91
C PHE A 38 -7.30 2.80 0.98
N GLY A 39 -8.59 2.50 0.80
CA GLY A 39 -9.45 3.11 -0.22
C GLY A 39 -8.94 3.00 -1.67
N MET A 40 -7.92 2.16 -1.95
CA MET A 40 -7.21 2.14 -3.24
C MET A 40 -8.15 1.88 -4.41
N PRO A 41 -8.01 2.61 -5.54
CA PRO A 41 -8.87 2.44 -6.70
C PRO A 41 -8.64 1.06 -7.31
N ALA A 42 -9.70 0.47 -7.86
CA ALA A 42 -9.67 -0.87 -8.47
C ALA A 42 -8.63 -0.97 -9.61
N SER A 43 -8.29 0.15 -10.27
CA SER A 43 -7.24 0.21 -11.29
C SER A 43 -5.85 -0.12 -10.75
N VAL A 44 -5.46 0.40 -9.58
CA VAL A 44 -4.16 0.10 -8.95
C VAL A 44 -4.07 -1.40 -8.67
N TRP A 45 -5.12 -1.98 -8.09
CA TRP A 45 -5.21 -3.41 -7.84
C TRP A 45 -5.09 -4.24 -9.12
N GLY A 46 -5.79 -3.85 -10.18
CA GLY A 46 -5.72 -4.50 -11.48
C GLY A 46 -4.30 -4.47 -12.06
N ILE A 47 -3.65 -3.31 -12.06
CA ILE A 47 -2.28 -3.15 -12.59
C ILE A 47 -1.28 -3.99 -11.77
N MET A 48 -1.39 -3.99 -10.45
CA MET A 48 -0.54 -4.83 -9.59
C MET A 48 -0.71 -6.31 -9.92
N LEU A 49 -1.95 -6.81 -9.95
CA LEU A 49 -2.24 -8.21 -10.24
C LEU A 49 -1.71 -8.62 -11.62
N THR A 50 -1.95 -7.81 -12.64
CA THR A 50 -1.46 -8.06 -14.00
C THR A 50 0.06 -8.08 -14.05
N SER A 51 0.75 -7.18 -13.35
CA SER A 51 2.21 -7.13 -13.32
C SER A 51 2.80 -8.41 -12.71
N TYR A 52 2.22 -8.89 -11.61
CA TYR A 52 2.63 -10.15 -10.99
C TYR A 52 2.33 -11.37 -11.87
N ALA A 53 1.19 -11.38 -12.56
CA ALA A 53 0.85 -12.46 -13.49
C ALA A 53 1.85 -12.54 -14.66
N ILE A 54 2.23 -11.39 -15.24
CA ILE A 54 3.29 -11.31 -16.26
C ILE A 54 4.60 -11.82 -15.70
N PHE A 55 4.96 -11.39 -14.48
CA PHE A 55 6.21 -11.78 -13.85
C PHE A 55 6.33 -13.30 -13.63
N PHE A 56 5.37 -13.90 -12.94
CA PHE A 56 5.40 -15.35 -12.68
C PHE A 56 5.21 -16.17 -13.96
N GLY A 57 4.38 -15.72 -14.89
CA GLY A 57 4.21 -16.38 -16.19
C GLY A 57 5.52 -16.41 -16.98
N ALA A 58 6.24 -15.29 -17.02
CA ALA A 58 7.54 -15.20 -17.66
C ALA A 58 8.58 -16.10 -17.02
N LEU A 59 8.66 -16.12 -15.69
CA LEU A 59 9.57 -17.02 -14.98
C LEU A 59 9.26 -18.48 -15.29
N ALA A 60 7.98 -18.89 -15.24
CA ALA A 60 7.58 -20.26 -15.55
C ALA A 60 7.94 -20.68 -16.98
N ILE A 61 7.75 -19.78 -17.97
CA ILE A 61 8.15 -20.03 -19.37
C ILE A 61 9.67 -20.14 -19.49
N ALA A 62 10.41 -19.24 -18.83
CA ALA A 62 11.87 -19.20 -18.90
C ALA A 62 12.51 -20.42 -18.21
N THR A 63 11.96 -20.87 -17.08
CA THR A 63 12.49 -21.98 -16.28
C THR A 63 11.89 -23.35 -16.60
N GLY A 64 11.00 -23.44 -17.60
CA GLY A 64 10.23 -24.65 -17.94
C GLY A 64 11.01 -25.96 -18.20
N ARG A 65 12.34 -25.92 -18.25
CA ARG A 65 13.22 -27.08 -18.42
C ARG A 65 13.71 -27.68 -17.10
N ASP A 66 13.54 -26.97 -15.99
CA ASP A 66 13.95 -27.41 -14.64
C ASP A 66 12.71 -27.51 -13.74
N LEU A 67 12.37 -28.75 -13.36
CA LEU A 67 11.24 -29.03 -12.47
C LEU A 67 11.39 -28.36 -11.10
N GLY A 68 12.61 -28.23 -10.57
CA GLY A 68 12.87 -27.59 -9.29
C GLY A 68 12.56 -26.09 -9.36
N ALA A 69 13.00 -25.43 -10.43
CA ALA A 69 12.71 -24.02 -10.64
C ALA A 69 11.20 -23.76 -10.83
N ILE A 70 10.50 -24.61 -11.59
CA ILE A 70 9.03 -24.50 -11.76
C ILE A 70 8.32 -24.66 -10.41
N PHE A 71 8.76 -25.60 -9.57
CA PHE A 71 8.17 -25.83 -8.26
C PHE A 71 8.27 -24.57 -7.38
N VAL A 72 9.46 -23.96 -7.30
CA VAL A 72 9.67 -22.73 -6.52
C VAL A 72 8.82 -21.59 -7.06
N VAL A 73 8.81 -21.37 -8.37
CA VAL A 73 7.98 -20.33 -9.03
C VAL A 73 6.50 -20.55 -8.72
N THR A 74 6.02 -21.79 -8.74
CA THR A 74 4.63 -22.14 -8.45
C THR A 74 4.27 -21.79 -7.00
N ILE A 75 5.09 -22.18 -6.03
CA ILE A 75 4.85 -21.86 -4.61
C ILE A 75 4.84 -20.35 -4.39
N SER A 76 5.80 -19.62 -4.96
CA SER A 76 5.82 -18.14 -4.89
C SER A 76 4.57 -17.52 -5.52
N GLY A 77 4.12 -18.05 -6.66
CA GLY A 77 2.88 -17.61 -7.32
C GLY A 77 1.64 -17.87 -6.46
N LEU A 78 1.57 -19.00 -5.75
CA LEU A 78 0.47 -19.31 -4.82
C LEU A 78 0.44 -18.35 -3.63
N PHE A 79 1.59 -17.96 -3.09
CA PHE A 79 1.65 -16.93 -2.05
C PHE A 79 1.15 -15.57 -2.54
N ALA A 80 1.54 -15.16 -3.76
CA ALA A 80 1.00 -13.95 -4.35
C ALA A 80 -0.52 -14.05 -4.58
N LEU A 81 -1.00 -15.19 -5.09
CA LEU A 81 -2.42 -15.45 -5.26
C LEU A 81 -3.19 -15.37 -3.94
N MET A 82 -2.63 -15.91 -2.85
CA MET A 82 -3.20 -15.79 -1.52
C MET A 82 -3.31 -14.33 -1.10
N TYR A 83 -2.25 -13.52 -1.29
CA TYR A 83 -2.27 -12.09 -0.97
C TYR A 83 -3.42 -11.35 -1.68
N PHE A 84 -3.52 -11.51 -3.01
CA PHE A 84 -4.58 -10.87 -3.81
C PHE A 84 -5.97 -11.47 -3.54
N GLY A 85 -6.05 -12.78 -3.31
CA GLY A 85 -7.29 -13.49 -3.05
C GLY A 85 -7.90 -13.12 -1.70
N THR A 86 -7.08 -13.07 -0.65
CA THR A 86 -7.51 -12.66 0.69
C THR A 86 -8.01 -11.22 0.69
N THR A 87 -7.31 -10.29 0.02
CA THR A 87 -7.75 -8.90 -0.05
C THR A 87 -9.06 -8.77 -0.81
N PHE A 88 -9.23 -9.51 -1.91
CA PHE A 88 -10.50 -9.56 -2.66
C PHE A 88 -11.65 -10.12 -1.82
N ALA A 89 -11.43 -11.21 -1.09
CA ALA A 89 -12.42 -11.83 -0.21
C ALA A 89 -12.81 -10.90 0.95
N LEU A 90 -11.84 -10.21 1.56
CA LEU A 90 -12.12 -9.24 2.62
C LEU A 90 -12.88 -8.02 2.08
N ASN A 91 -12.57 -7.59 0.86
CA ASN A 91 -13.27 -6.47 0.20
C ASN A 91 -14.71 -6.83 -0.16
N SER A 92 -15.00 -8.07 -0.60
CA SER A 92 -16.36 -8.50 -0.94
C SER A 92 -17.26 -8.59 0.30
N ILE A 93 -16.72 -9.01 1.45
CA ILE A 93 -17.44 -9.05 2.73
C ILE A 93 -17.71 -7.63 3.24
N GLY A 94 -16.73 -6.73 3.16
CA GLY A 94 -16.86 -5.34 3.59
C GLY A 94 -17.80 -4.49 2.72
N ALA A 95 -18.02 -4.89 1.46
CA ALA A 95 -18.88 -4.17 0.53
C ALA A 95 -20.37 -4.15 0.94
N ALA A 96 -20.82 -5.15 1.70
CA ALA A 96 -22.21 -5.30 2.13
C ALA A 96 -22.66 -4.30 3.22
N GLY A 97 -21.72 -3.59 3.86
CA GLY A 97 -21.99 -2.61 4.92
C GLY A 97 -21.73 -1.14 4.53
N ARG A 98 -21.41 -0.84 3.26
CA ARG A 98 -21.00 0.50 2.83
C ARG A 98 -22.18 1.47 2.79
N LYS A 99 -22.20 2.44 3.71
CA LYS A 99 -22.70 3.79 3.41
C LYS A 99 -21.68 4.43 2.46
N GLU A 100 -22.14 5.14 1.43
CA GLU A 100 -21.32 5.81 0.42
C GLU A 100 -20.32 6.79 1.05
N GLN A 101 -19.18 6.28 1.51
CA GLN A 101 -18.08 7.11 1.93
C GLN A 101 -17.26 7.40 0.66
N GLU A 102 -17.44 8.60 0.12
CA GLU A 102 -16.70 9.07 -1.05
C GLU A 102 -15.21 8.80 -0.84
N SER A 103 -14.62 8.05 -1.78
CA SER A 103 -13.21 7.69 -1.72
C SER A 103 -12.36 8.96 -1.64
N GLU A 104 -11.48 9.05 -0.63
CA GLU A 104 -10.53 10.17 -0.49
C GLU A 104 -9.65 10.34 -1.74
N TRP A 105 -9.57 9.30 -2.59
CA TRP A 105 -8.93 9.33 -3.90
C TRP A 105 -9.59 10.25 -4.92
N VAL A 106 -10.89 10.55 -4.78
CA VAL A 106 -11.63 11.50 -5.65
C VAL A 106 -11.27 12.95 -5.33
N LYS A 107 -10.85 13.23 -4.09
CA LYS A 107 -10.50 14.60 -3.64
C LYS A 107 -9.09 15.04 -4.08
N GLY A 108 -8.30 14.13 -4.66
CA GLY A 108 -7.08 14.46 -5.43
C GLY A 108 -5.87 14.97 -4.64
N LYS A 109 -5.97 15.15 -3.31
CA LYS A 109 -4.85 15.53 -2.43
C LYS A 109 -4.84 14.64 -1.20
N PHE A 110 -3.79 13.85 -1.06
CA PHE A 110 -3.57 12.99 0.10
C PHE A 110 -2.68 13.73 1.10
N GLN A 111 -3.09 13.81 2.36
CA GLN A 111 -2.23 14.36 3.40
C GLN A 111 -1.27 13.27 3.87
N THR A 112 0.03 13.53 3.78
CA THR A 112 1.10 12.69 4.34
C THR A 112 1.77 13.42 5.50
N LEU A 113 2.55 12.71 6.33
CA LEU A 113 3.30 13.31 7.44
C LEU A 113 4.27 14.43 7.00
N SER A 114 4.73 14.41 5.75
CA SER A 114 5.65 15.39 5.17
C SER A 114 4.98 16.46 4.30
N GLY A 115 3.64 16.45 4.21
CA GLY A 115 2.87 17.41 3.40
C GLY A 115 1.86 16.76 2.47
N SER A 116 1.13 17.57 1.70
CA SER A 116 0.16 17.04 0.73
C SER A 116 0.88 16.45 -0.48
N MET A 117 0.57 15.20 -0.82
CA MET A 117 1.06 14.52 -2.02
C MET A 117 -0.08 14.38 -3.04
N SER A 118 0.25 14.56 -4.32
CA SER A 118 -0.72 14.42 -5.40
C SER A 118 -1.07 12.96 -5.65
N TYR A 119 -2.22 12.74 -6.27
CA TYR A 119 -2.65 11.40 -6.70
C TYR A 119 -1.61 10.69 -7.57
N GLY A 120 -1.00 11.42 -8.53
CA GLY A 120 -0.05 10.83 -9.47
C GLY A 120 1.23 10.32 -8.80
N GLU A 121 1.71 11.03 -7.78
CA GLU A 121 2.92 10.64 -7.03
C GLU A 121 2.71 9.36 -6.23
N ILE A 122 1.58 9.25 -5.51
CA ILE A 122 1.25 8.04 -4.75
C ILE A 122 0.98 6.87 -5.68
N PHE A 123 0.23 7.10 -6.76
CA PHE A 123 -0.04 6.09 -7.77
C PHE A 123 1.26 5.54 -8.37
N GLY A 124 2.19 6.45 -8.72
CA GLY A 124 3.52 6.08 -9.19
C GLY A 124 4.32 5.29 -8.15
N GLN A 125 4.34 5.75 -6.90
CA GLN A 125 5.07 5.08 -5.81
C GLN A 125 4.55 3.67 -5.54
N MET A 126 3.23 3.45 -5.59
CA MET A 126 2.64 2.13 -5.40
C MET A 126 2.94 1.17 -6.55
N LEU A 127 2.99 1.69 -7.78
CA LEU A 127 3.09 0.86 -8.99
C LEU A 127 4.51 0.71 -9.53
N ILE A 128 5.48 1.49 -9.04
CA ILE A 128 6.85 1.45 -9.56
C ILE A 128 7.46 0.04 -9.46
N LEU A 129 7.33 -0.62 -8.31
CA LEU A 129 7.86 -1.97 -8.09
C LEU A 129 7.14 -3.03 -8.94
N PRO A 130 5.80 -3.11 -8.94
CA PRO A 130 5.07 -4.02 -9.82
C PRO A 130 5.46 -3.86 -11.29
N ILE A 131 5.51 -2.62 -11.80
CA ILE A 131 5.84 -2.35 -13.21
C ILE A 131 7.28 -2.79 -13.51
N LEU A 132 8.23 -2.53 -12.62
CA LEU A 132 9.61 -2.98 -12.78
C LEU A 132 9.71 -4.51 -12.85
N PHE A 133 8.97 -5.25 -12.03
CA PHE A 133 8.92 -6.71 -12.14
C PHE A 133 8.36 -7.18 -13.47
N ALA A 134 7.28 -6.56 -13.96
CA ALA A 134 6.72 -6.90 -15.26
C ALA A 134 7.73 -6.63 -16.40
N LEU A 135 8.40 -5.47 -16.41
CA LEU A 135 9.41 -5.12 -17.40
C LEU A 135 10.62 -6.06 -17.34
N PHE A 136 11.08 -6.40 -16.13
CA PHE A 136 12.15 -7.38 -15.93
C PHE A 136 11.76 -8.75 -16.52
N ALA A 137 10.55 -9.22 -16.26
CA ALA A 137 10.04 -10.47 -16.80
C ALA A 137 9.94 -10.47 -18.33
N VAL A 138 9.47 -9.36 -18.93
CA VAL A 138 9.45 -9.19 -20.39
C VAL A 138 10.87 -9.26 -20.95
N ALA A 139 11.84 -8.61 -20.31
CA ALA A 139 13.24 -8.68 -20.74
C ALA A 139 13.78 -10.12 -20.68
N VAL A 140 13.48 -10.87 -19.62
CA VAL A 140 13.86 -12.30 -19.49
C VAL A 140 13.27 -13.14 -20.63
N ILE A 141 12.00 -12.94 -20.98
CA ILE A 141 11.37 -13.65 -22.11
C ILE A 141 12.09 -13.31 -23.42
N ILE A 142 12.36 -12.04 -23.68
CA ILE A 142 13.03 -11.60 -24.92
C ILE A 142 14.42 -12.25 -25.02
N ILE A 143 15.21 -12.19 -23.94
CA ILE A 143 16.53 -12.82 -23.89
C ILE A 143 16.43 -14.32 -24.19
N ARG A 144 15.47 -15.00 -23.56
CA ARG A 144 15.24 -16.44 -23.76
C ARG A 144 14.81 -16.75 -25.20
N ALA A 145 14.03 -15.89 -25.84
CA ALA A 145 13.59 -16.06 -27.23
C ALA A 145 14.68 -15.77 -28.28
N VAL A 146 15.70 -14.98 -27.94
CA VAL A 146 16.82 -14.65 -28.84
C VAL A 146 17.97 -15.65 -28.70
N ILE A 147 18.24 -16.15 -27.48
CA ILE A 147 19.38 -17.05 -27.22
C ILE A 147 19.06 -18.52 -27.49
N MET A 148 17.81 -18.98 -27.24
CA MET A 148 17.39 -20.36 -27.50
C MET A 148 16.76 -20.49 -28.88
#